data_AF-A0ABC8SXA6-F1
#
_entry.id   AF-A0ABC8SXA6-F1
#
_cell.length_a   1.000
_cell.length_b   1.000
_cell.length_c   1.000
_cell.angle_alpha   90.00
_cell.angle_beta   90.00
_cell.angle_gamma   90.00
#
_symmetry.space_group_name_H-M   'P 1'
#
loop_
_entity.id
_entity.type
_entity.pdbx_description
1 polymer ?
#
loop_
_entity_poly.entity_id
_entity_poly.type
_entity_poly.pdbx_seq_one_letter_code
_entity_poly.pdbx_strand_id
1 'polypeptide(L)'
;MVYLSIEDDTKDLYLFINSPGGWVIPGVAIYDTMQFVRPDVHTICMGLAASMGSFILVGGEITKRLAFPHAWVMIHQPASSFYEAQTGEFILEAEELLKLRETLTRVYVQRTGKPLWVVSEDMERDVFMSATEAQAYGIVDLVAFHFIYSMTRIRRGYIARRRRTKIRLFASSFRGAHSRLTRTITQQKIRALVSAHRDRNRKKRNFRRLWITRINAVIREIGVSYSYSRLIHDLYKRQLLLNRKILAQIAISNRNCIYMISNEIIKEVDWKESTGRI
;
A
#
# COMPACT_ATOMS: atom_id res chain seq x y z
N MET A 1 -2.82 14.77 1.26
CA MET A 1 -2.72 16.23 1.40
C MET A 1 -3.95 16.77 2.10
N VAL A 2 -5.15 16.63 1.54
CA VAL A 2 -6.42 17.08 2.15
C VAL A 2 -6.55 16.70 3.63
N TYR A 3 -6.35 15.43 3.99
CA TYR A 3 -6.41 14.98 5.39
C TYR A 3 -5.43 15.75 6.31
N LEU A 4 -4.19 15.97 5.88
CA LEU A 4 -3.19 16.70 6.66
C LEU A 4 -3.56 18.17 6.80
N SER A 5 -4.14 18.77 5.75
CA SER A 5 -4.65 20.14 5.80
C SER A 5 -5.88 20.30 6.69
N ILE A 6 -6.68 19.23 6.88
CA ILE A 6 -7.81 19.24 7.83
C ILE A 6 -7.30 19.11 9.27
N GLU A 7 -6.25 18.32 9.51
CA GLU A 7 -5.64 18.21 10.84
C GLU A 7 -4.98 19.52 11.29
N ASP A 8 -4.25 20.18 10.40
CA ASP A 8 -3.57 21.46 10.66
C ASP A 8 -3.36 22.21 9.33
N ASP A 9 -4.12 23.29 9.12
CA ASP A 9 -4.06 24.10 7.91
C ASP A 9 -2.96 25.17 7.93
N THR A 10 -2.19 25.25 9.02
CA THR A 10 -1.07 26.20 9.19
C THR A 10 0.28 25.59 8.89
N LYS A 11 0.35 24.26 8.83
CA LYS A 11 1.59 23.52 8.71
C LYS A 11 1.88 23.12 7.27
N ASP A 12 3.00 23.64 6.76
CA ASP A 12 3.53 23.27 5.45
C ASP A 12 3.60 21.75 5.23
N LEU A 13 3.26 21.34 4.01
CA LEU A 13 3.25 19.95 3.57
C LEU A 13 4.53 19.62 2.81
N TYR A 14 5.05 18.40 3.00
CA TYR A 14 6.30 17.97 2.35
C TYR A 14 6.04 16.75 1.47
N LEU A 15 6.27 16.92 0.16
CA LEU A 15 6.07 15.89 -0.85
C LEU A 15 7.42 15.43 -1.40
N PHE A 16 7.81 14.21 -1.01
CA PHE A 16 9.03 13.57 -1.51
C PHE A 16 8.73 12.82 -2.81
N ILE A 17 9.46 13.16 -3.87
CA ILE A 17 9.21 12.69 -5.24
C ILE A 17 10.39 11.84 -5.71
N ASN A 18 10.09 10.59 -6.06
CA ASN A 18 10.97 9.71 -6.81
C ASN A 18 10.10 8.88 -7.76
N SER A 19 9.78 9.44 -8.92
CA SER A 19 8.78 8.91 -9.85
C SER A 19 9.22 9.10 -11.31
N PRO A 20 9.08 8.07 -12.17
CA PRO A 20 9.26 8.20 -13.61
C PRO A 20 8.05 8.87 -14.31
N GLY A 21 7.00 9.23 -13.56
CA GLY A 21 5.76 9.77 -14.08
C GLY A 21 4.63 8.74 -14.09
N GLY A 22 3.66 8.94 -14.97
CA GLY A 22 2.47 8.09 -15.07
C GLY A 22 1.34 8.77 -15.82
N TRP A 23 0.11 8.37 -15.48
CA TRP A 23 -1.11 8.88 -16.11
C TRP A 23 -1.28 10.40 -15.90
N VAL A 24 -1.64 11.10 -16.98
CA VAL A 24 -1.81 12.57 -16.98
C VAL A 24 -2.92 13.01 -16.03
N ILE A 25 -4.13 12.45 -16.17
CA ILE A 25 -5.30 12.88 -15.39
C ILE A 25 -5.08 12.77 -13.86
N PRO A 26 -4.59 11.64 -13.31
CA PRO A 26 -4.24 11.57 -11.89
C PRO A 26 -3.14 12.56 -11.47
N GLY A 27 -2.17 12.83 -12.34
CA GLY A 27 -1.12 13.80 -12.06
C GLY A 27 -1.65 15.24 -11.98
N VAL A 28 -2.57 15.61 -12.87
CA VAL A 28 -3.29 16.89 -12.82
C VAL A 28 -4.14 16.99 -11.55
N ALA A 29 -4.86 15.93 -11.18
CA ALA A 29 -5.65 15.92 -9.94
C ALA A 29 -4.78 16.12 -8.68
N ILE A 30 -3.57 15.55 -8.65
CA ILE A 30 -2.61 15.78 -7.56
C ILE A 30 -2.16 17.25 -7.56
N TYR A 31 -1.81 17.80 -8.72
CA TYR A 31 -1.41 19.19 -8.86
C TYR A 31 -2.50 20.15 -8.38
N ASP A 32 -3.74 19.96 -8.82
CA ASP A 32 -4.87 20.80 -8.41
C ASP A 32 -5.13 20.70 -6.90
N THR A 33 -4.97 19.51 -6.33
CA THR A 33 -5.04 19.32 -4.88
C THR A 33 -3.95 20.12 -4.17
N MET A 34 -2.74 20.19 -4.74
CA MET A 34 -1.64 21.00 -4.17
C MET A 34 -1.95 22.50 -4.23
N GLN A 35 -2.62 22.98 -5.28
CA GLN A 35 -3.01 24.39 -5.39
C GLN A 35 -4.24 24.73 -4.52
N PHE A 36 -5.09 23.74 -4.24
CA PHE A 36 -6.32 23.92 -3.46
C PHE A 36 -6.10 23.99 -1.95
N VAL A 37 -5.16 23.21 -1.42
CA VAL A 37 -4.90 23.18 0.03
C VAL A 37 -4.27 24.50 0.50
N ARG A 38 -4.63 24.93 1.71
CA ARG A 38 -4.14 26.20 2.28
C ARG A 38 -2.65 26.18 2.64
N PRO A 39 -2.08 25.13 3.24
CA PRO A 39 -0.66 25.14 3.58
C PRO A 39 0.21 24.98 2.33
N ASP A 40 1.37 25.63 2.36
CA ASP A 40 2.33 25.55 1.26
C ASP A 40 2.85 24.12 1.09
N VAL A 41 2.93 23.68 -0.16
CA VAL A 41 3.45 22.34 -0.49
C VAL A 41 4.90 22.44 -0.95
N HIS A 42 5.82 21.94 -0.12
CA HIS A 42 7.22 21.74 -0.46
C HIS A 42 7.36 20.48 -1.30
N THR A 43 8.02 20.59 -2.45
CA THR A 43 8.33 19.44 -3.31
C THR A 43 9.82 19.12 -3.25
N ILE A 44 10.15 17.85 -3.06
CA ILE A 44 11.53 17.40 -2.82
C ILE A 44 11.84 16.24 -3.77
N CYS A 45 12.63 16.51 -4.82
CA CYS A 45 13.10 15.48 -5.75
C CYS A 45 14.27 14.70 -5.14
N MET A 46 14.04 13.42 -4.84
CA MET A 46 14.99 12.52 -4.17
C MET A 46 15.92 11.78 -5.14
N GLY A 47 15.49 11.58 -6.39
CA GLY A 47 16.18 10.72 -7.35
C GLY A 47 15.75 11.02 -8.78
N LEU A 48 14.52 10.65 -9.15
CA LEU A 48 13.95 10.98 -10.46
C LEU A 48 12.61 11.69 -10.30
N ALA A 49 12.40 12.77 -11.04
CA ALA A 49 11.07 13.34 -11.27
C ALA A 49 10.91 13.53 -12.77
N ALA A 50 10.32 12.56 -13.46
CA ALA A 50 10.11 12.58 -14.90
C ALA A 50 8.62 12.70 -15.26
N SER A 51 8.30 13.33 -16.39
CA SER A 51 6.93 13.38 -16.93
C SER A 51 5.95 13.98 -15.91
N MET A 52 4.87 13.30 -15.53
CA MET A 52 3.97 13.79 -14.47
C MET A 52 4.65 13.93 -13.10
N GLY A 53 5.79 13.26 -12.88
CA GLY A 53 6.63 13.47 -11.70
C GLY A 53 7.29 14.85 -11.67
N SER A 54 7.81 15.34 -12.80
CA SER A 54 8.33 16.73 -12.89
C SER A 54 7.21 17.76 -12.85
N PHE A 55 6.03 17.42 -13.37
CA PHE A 55 4.85 18.27 -13.31
C PHE A 55 4.39 18.51 -11.85
N ILE A 56 4.34 17.45 -11.06
CA ILE A 56 4.05 17.55 -9.62
C ILE A 56 5.18 18.30 -8.90
N LEU A 57 6.45 18.06 -9.26
CA LEU A 57 7.59 18.78 -8.68
C LEU A 57 7.47 20.30 -8.89
N VAL A 58 7.17 20.74 -10.12
CA VAL A 58 7.05 22.17 -10.46
C VAL A 58 5.84 22.84 -9.82
N GLY A 59 4.82 22.06 -9.44
CA GLY A 59 3.62 22.52 -8.75
C GLY A 59 3.80 22.85 -7.27
N GLY A 60 4.92 22.47 -6.65
CA GLY A 60 5.24 22.89 -5.28
C GLY A 60 5.42 24.40 -5.18
N GLU A 61 5.20 24.98 -4.00
CA GLU A 61 5.22 26.42 -3.77
C GLU A 61 6.53 27.06 -4.26
N ILE A 62 6.44 28.23 -4.91
CA ILE A 62 7.62 28.91 -5.46
C ILE A 62 8.56 29.23 -4.30
N THR A 63 9.87 29.08 -4.51
CA THR A 63 10.96 29.12 -3.50
C THR A 63 11.09 27.88 -2.62
N LYS A 64 10.11 26.95 -2.65
CA LYS A 64 10.05 25.74 -1.80
C LYS A 64 10.18 24.44 -2.58
N ARG A 65 10.61 24.51 -3.85
CA ARG A 65 10.88 23.34 -4.69
C ARG A 65 12.37 22.98 -4.59
N LEU A 66 12.68 21.78 -4.14
CA LEU A 66 14.04 21.33 -3.85
C LEU A 66 14.38 20.04 -4.59
N ALA A 67 15.63 19.91 -5.03
CA ALA A 67 16.17 18.67 -5.61
C ALA A 67 17.51 18.30 -4.98
N PHE A 68 17.74 17.00 -4.77
CA PHE A 68 19.06 16.53 -4.34
C PHE A 68 20.11 16.65 -5.46
N PRO A 69 21.41 16.78 -5.16
CA PRO A 69 22.45 17.08 -6.17
C PRO A 69 22.54 16.09 -7.32
N HIS A 70 22.19 14.83 -7.09
CA HIS A 70 22.23 13.76 -8.09
C HIS A 70 20.83 13.37 -8.59
N ALA A 71 19.82 14.19 -8.29
CA ALA A 71 18.49 13.98 -8.80
C ALA A 71 18.40 14.43 -10.27
N TRP A 72 17.51 13.76 -11.01
CA TRP A 72 17.23 14.00 -12.41
C TRP A 72 15.78 14.45 -12.55
N VAL A 73 15.57 15.45 -13.39
CA VAL A 73 14.25 15.94 -13.79
C VAL A 73 14.12 15.70 -15.29
N MET A 74 12.97 15.20 -15.74
CA MET A 74 12.71 15.04 -17.17
C MET A 74 11.35 15.56 -17.55
N ILE A 75 11.30 16.37 -18.60
CA ILE A 75 10.05 16.84 -19.21
C ILE A 75 9.93 16.28 -20.62
N HIS A 76 8.69 16.03 -21.03
CA HIS A 76 8.31 15.59 -22.37
C HIS A 76 6.80 15.84 -22.56
N GLN A 77 6.32 15.78 -23.78
CA GLN A 77 4.92 15.91 -24.13
C GLN A 77 4.11 14.69 -23.65
N PRO A 78 2.81 14.84 -23.33
CA PRO A 78 1.96 13.69 -23.07
C PRO A 78 1.83 12.83 -24.34
N ALA A 79 1.70 11.53 -24.15
CA ALA A 79 1.46 10.58 -25.22
C ALA A 79 0.18 9.78 -24.94
N SER A 80 -0.56 9.44 -25.99
CA SER A 80 -1.65 8.46 -25.94
C SER A 80 -1.29 7.24 -26.79
N SER A 81 -1.77 6.08 -26.36
CA SER A 81 -1.77 4.87 -27.18
C SER A 81 -3.08 4.81 -27.95
N PHE A 82 -3.09 5.31 -29.18
CA PHE A 82 -4.26 5.22 -30.04
C PHE A 82 -4.55 3.74 -30.36
N TYR A 83 -5.77 3.28 -30.07
CA TYR A 83 -6.24 1.97 -30.51
C TYR A 83 -6.66 2.04 -32.00
N GLU A 84 -6.71 0.90 -32.70
CA GLU A 84 -7.32 0.81 -34.03
C GLU A 84 -8.82 1.11 -33.93
N ALA A 85 -9.16 2.39 -33.90
CA ALA A 85 -10.51 2.91 -33.78
C ALA A 85 -10.97 3.49 -35.12
N GLN A 86 -12.28 3.73 -35.25
CA GLN A 86 -12.87 4.37 -36.42
C GLN A 86 -12.30 5.80 -36.57
N THR A 87 -12.13 6.29 -37.81
CA THR A 87 -11.46 7.57 -38.12
C THR A 87 -12.00 8.78 -37.34
N GLY A 88 -13.29 8.79 -36.99
CA GLY A 88 -13.89 9.86 -36.18
C GLY A 88 -13.46 9.85 -34.71
N GLU A 89 -13.32 8.68 -34.09
CA GLU A 89 -12.89 8.54 -32.69
C GLU A 89 -11.42 8.96 -32.52
N PHE A 90 -10.59 8.64 -33.51
CA PHE A 90 -9.19 9.05 -33.55
C PHE A 90 -9.03 10.58 -33.51
N ILE A 91 -9.84 11.32 -34.29
CA ILE A 91 -9.77 12.79 -34.33
C ILE A 91 -10.12 13.38 -32.96
N LEU A 92 -11.18 12.87 -32.33
CA LEU A 92 -11.60 13.31 -31.00
C LEU A 92 -10.52 13.06 -29.94
N GLU A 93 -9.87 11.89 -29.97
CA GLU A 93 -8.79 11.56 -29.04
C GLU A 93 -7.56 12.45 -29.26
N ALA A 94 -7.21 12.74 -30.51
CA ALA A 94 -6.12 13.63 -30.85
C ALA A 94 -6.39 15.08 -30.38
N GLU A 95 -7.60 15.58 -30.56
CA GLU A 95 -8.01 16.90 -30.05
C GLU A 95 -7.89 16.98 -28.51
N GLU A 96 -8.28 15.93 -27.80
CA GLU A 96 -8.18 15.89 -26.34
C GLU A 96 -6.72 15.82 -25.87
N LEU A 97 -5.87 15.05 -26.56
CA LEU A 97 -4.44 15.00 -26.28
C LEU A 97 -3.78 16.38 -26.48
N LEU A 98 -4.17 17.13 -27.53
CA LEU A 98 -3.69 18.48 -27.77
C LEU A 98 -4.09 19.45 -26.64
N LYS A 99 -5.33 19.38 -26.16
CA LYS A 99 -5.78 20.20 -25.01
C LYS A 99 -4.99 19.86 -23.74
N LEU A 100 -4.73 18.58 -23.48
CA LEU A 100 -3.91 18.16 -22.35
C LEU A 100 -2.48 18.69 -22.48
N ARG A 101 -1.86 18.55 -23.66
CA ARG A 101 -0.53 19.09 -23.95
C ARG A 101 -0.48 20.59 -23.67
N GLU A 102 -1.46 21.34 -24.17
CA GLU A 102 -1.54 22.78 -23.97
C GLU A 102 -1.70 23.15 -22.48
N THR A 103 -2.57 22.46 -21.77
CA THR A 103 -2.81 22.67 -20.33
C THR A 103 -1.52 22.45 -19.53
N LEU A 104 -0.83 21.33 -19.76
CA LEU A 104 0.44 21.03 -19.07
C LEU A 104 1.52 22.06 -19.40
N THR A 105 1.63 22.45 -20.67
CA THR A 105 2.62 23.44 -21.13
C THR A 105 2.39 24.80 -20.46
N ARG A 106 1.13 25.25 -20.37
CA ARG A 106 0.77 26.52 -19.71
C ARG A 106 1.15 26.52 -18.23
N VAL A 107 0.97 25.41 -17.53
CA VAL A 107 1.41 25.28 -16.13
C VAL A 107 2.93 25.38 -16.03
N TYR A 108 3.70 24.69 -16.87
CA TYR A 108 5.15 24.83 -16.87
C TYR A 108 5.58 26.27 -17.15
N VAL A 109 4.99 26.94 -18.13
CA VAL A 109 5.23 28.37 -18.42
C VAL A 109 4.99 29.22 -17.17
N GLN A 110 3.82 29.06 -16.54
CA GLN A 110 3.45 29.83 -15.35
C GLN A 110 4.41 29.60 -14.18
N ARG A 111 4.82 28.35 -13.94
CA ARG A 111 5.63 27.99 -12.77
C ARG A 111 7.14 28.13 -12.98
N THR A 112 7.62 28.16 -14.22
CA THR A 112 9.05 28.36 -14.55
C THR A 112 9.36 29.80 -14.95
N GLY A 113 8.37 30.57 -15.40
CA GLY A 113 8.56 31.92 -15.94
C GLY A 113 9.17 31.95 -17.35
N LYS A 114 9.37 30.80 -17.99
CA LYS A 114 9.88 30.71 -19.37
C LYS A 114 8.78 31.03 -20.40
N PRO A 115 9.14 31.59 -21.56
CA PRO A 115 8.18 31.84 -22.61
C PRO A 115 7.63 30.52 -23.19
N LEU A 116 6.39 30.56 -23.66
CA LEU A 116 5.65 29.39 -24.17
C LEU A 116 6.43 28.58 -25.22
N TRP A 117 7.08 29.27 -26.16
CA TRP A 117 7.79 28.61 -27.26
C TRP A 117 8.98 27.77 -26.77
N VAL A 118 9.73 28.23 -25.76
CA VAL A 118 10.84 27.47 -25.15
C VAL A 118 10.30 26.20 -24.51
N VAL A 119 9.27 26.32 -23.66
CA VAL A 119 8.70 25.16 -22.97
C VAL A 119 8.10 24.16 -23.96
N SER A 120 7.42 24.62 -25.01
CA SER A 120 6.85 23.74 -26.03
C SER A 120 7.91 22.98 -26.83
N GLU A 121 9.01 23.64 -27.19
CA GLU A 121 10.13 23.02 -27.89
C GLU A 121 10.86 22.00 -27.01
N ASP A 122 11.14 22.36 -25.75
CA ASP A 122 11.80 21.48 -24.79
C ASP A 122 10.93 20.29 -24.37
N MET A 123 9.60 20.37 -24.51
CA MET A 123 8.70 19.24 -24.28
C MET A 123 8.54 18.32 -25.51
N GLU A 124 8.95 18.73 -26.71
CA GLU A 124 8.74 17.93 -27.93
C GLU A 124 9.49 16.59 -27.88
N ARG A 125 10.61 16.55 -27.16
CA ARG A 125 11.43 15.36 -26.92
C ARG A 125 11.70 15.17 -25.43
N ASP A 126 12.20 13.99 -25.09
CA ASP A 126 12.66 13.72 -23.73
C ASP A 126 13.87 14.59 -23.39
N VAL A 127 13.66 15.60 -22.55
CA VAL A 127 14.73 16.47 -22.04
C VAL A 127 15.02 16.11 -20.60
N PHE A 128 16.21 15.54 -20.37
CA PHE A 128 16.72 15.24 -19.05
C PHE A 128 17.60 16.38 -18.53
N MET A 129 17.37 16.76 -17.28
CA MET A 129 18.06 17.83 -16.58
C MET A 129 18.60 17.29 -15.26
N SER A 130 19.87 17.61 -14.97
CA SER A 130 20.43 17.52 -13.63
C SER A 130 19.71 18.48 -12.68
N ALA A 131 19.90 18.31 -11.36
CA ALA A 131 19.32 19.21 -10.36
C ALA A 131 19.68 20.70 -10.60
N THR A 132 20.91 21.00 -11.03
CA THR A 132 21.35 22.37 -11.35
C THR A 132 20.74 22.90 -12.63
N GLU A 133 20.58 22.06 -13.66
CA GLU A 133 19.91 22.46 -14.90
C GLU A 133 18.41 22.68 -14.66
N ALA A 134 17.76 21.82 -13.87
CA ALA A 134 16.36 21.98 -13.47
C ALA A 134 16.14 23.25 -12.63
N GLN A 135 17.15 23.64 -11.83
CA GLN A 135 17.14 24.91 -11.11
C GLN A 135 17.24 26.09 -12.08
N ALA A 136 18.21 26.08 -12.99
CA ALA A 136 18.37 27.12 -14.01
C ALA A 136 17.15 27.21 -14.95
N TYR A 137 16.47 26.09 -15.17
CA TYR A 137 15.24 26.03 -15.95
C TYR A 137 14.03 26.64 -15.19
N GLY A 138 14.07 26.69 -13.86
CA GLY A 138 13.00 27.18 -13.00
C GLY A 138 11.99 26.10 -12.58
N ILE A 139 12.29 24.81 -12.78
CA ILE A 139 11.48 23.69 -12.27
C ILE A 139 11.68 23.50 -10.76
N VAL A 140 12.90 23.76 -10.30
CA VAL A 140 13.33 23.65 -8.90
C VAL A 140 13.90 25.01 -8.48
N ASP A 141 13.73 25.38 -7.21
CA ASP A 141 14.28 26.63 -6.68
C ASP A 141 15.64 26.42 -6.02
N LEU A 142 15.82 25.28 -5.35
CA LEU A 142 17.00 24.98 -4.54
C LEU A 142 17.58 23.60 -4.88
N VAL A 143 18.88 23.54 -5.15
CA VAL A 143 19.63 22.28 -5.10
C VAL A 143 20.12 22.09 -3.68
N ALA A 144 19.85 20.92 -3.09
CA ALA A 144 20.28 20.58 -1.75
C ALA A 144 21.80 20.39 -1.73
N PHE A 145 22.55 21.49 -1.68
CA PHE A 145 23.98 21.45 -1.55
C PHE A 145 24.36 20.67 -0.28
N HIS A 146 25.44 19.92 -0.39
CA HIS A 146 26.11 19.38 0.78
C HIS A 146 26.63 20.59 1.56
N PHE A 147 25.81 21.15 2.45
CA PHE A 147 26.35 21.89 3.55
C PHE A 147 27.24 20.90 4.31
N ILE A 148 28.55 21.00 4.08
CA ILE A 148 29.54 20.73 5.11
C ILE A 148 29.37 21.84 6.18
N TYR A 149 28.15 22.06 6.68
CA TYR A 149 28.07 22.28 8.11
C TYR A 149 28.61 21.00 8.67
N SER A 150 29.72 21.10 9.42
CA SER A 150 30.11 20.09 10.39
C SER A 150 28.81 19.49 10.94
N MET A 151 28.44 18.31 10.44
CA MET A 151 27.41 17.53 11.08
C MET A 151 28.07 17.21 12.41
N THR A 152 27.83 18.04 13.42
CA THR A 152 28.06 17.65 14.79
C THR A 152 27.21 16.42 14.91
N ARG A 153 27.88 15.27 14.85
CA ARG A 153 27.25 13.96 14.85
C ARG A 153 26.32 13.97 16.06
N ILE A 154 25.02 14.19 15.84
CA ILE A 154 24.06 14.22 16.93
C ILE A 154 24.25 12.87 17.60
N ARG A 155 24.80 12.88 18.81
CA ARG A 155 24.96 11.66 19.59
C ARG A 155 23.57 11.07 19.62
N ARG A 156 23.35 9.93 18.96
CA ARG A 156 22.07 9.20 18.99
C ARG A 156 21.81 8.82 20.46
N GLY A 157 21.30 9.76 21.24
CA GLY A 157 21.42 9.76 22.70
C GLY A 157 20.19 9.13 23.34
N TYR A 158 19.00 9.60 22.95
CA TYR A 158 17.75 9.13 23.55
C TYR A 158 17.10 8.00 22.75
N ILE A 159 16.76 8.21 21.47
CA ILE A 159 15.98 7.24 20.67
C ILE A 159 16.73 5.91 20.51
N ALA A 160 18.03 5.96 20.21
CA ALA A 160 18.83 4.74 20.07
C ALA A 160 19.02 4.01 21.41
N ARG A 161 19.16 4.74 22.52
CA ARG A 161 19.22 4.15 23.87
C ARG A 161 17.89 3.49 24.23
N ARG A 162 16.75 4.18 24.05
CA ARG A 162 15.40 3.63 24.25
C ARG A 162 15.17 2.35 23.43
N ARG A 163 15.55 2.34 22.15
CA ARG A 163 15.46 1.14 21.29
C ARG A 163 16.31 -0.01 21.83
N ARG A 164 17.57 0.24 22.24
CA ARG A 164 18.44 -0.80 22.84
C ARG A 164 17.90 -1.31 24.17
N THR A 165 17.38 -0.43 25.03
CA THR A 165 16.76 -0.82 26.30
C THR A 165 15.57 -1.74 26.06
N LYS A 166 14.65 -1.38 25.15
CA LYS A 166 13.49 -2.22 24.81
C LYS A 166 13.90 -3.59 24.26
N ILE A 167 14.92 -3.64 23.41
CA ILE A 167 15.44 -4.89 22.84
C ILE A 167 16.12 -5.76 23.90
N ARG A 168 16.90 -5.15 24.82
CA ARG A 168 17.50 -5.84 25.97
C ARG A 168 16.42 -6.42 26.90
N LEU A 169 15.39 -5.65 27.19
CA LEU A 169 14.30 -6.07 28.08
C LEU A 169 13.51 -7.25 27.50
N PHE A 170 13.31 -7.26 26.17
CA PHE A 170 12.65 -8.39 25.49
C PHE A 170 13.45 -9.69 25.55
N ALA A 171 14.78 -9.60 25.53
CA ALA A 171 15.67 -10.76 25.46
C ALA A 171 16.30 -11.14 26.80
N SER A 172 15.97 -10.42 27.89
CA SER A 172 16.60 -10.62 29.21
C SER A 172 16.37 -12.02 29.79
N SER A 173 15.26 -12.67 29.41
CA SER A 173 14.88 -14.02 29.83
C SER A 173 15.38 -15.12 28.90
N PHE A 174 16.07 -14.79 27.80
CA PHE A 174 16.54 -15.79 26.84
C PHE A 174 17.88 -16.39 27.27
N ARG A 175 17.97 -17.73 27.26
CA ARG A 175 19.24 -18.43 27.51
C ARG A 175 20.27 -18.03 26.45
N GLY A 176 21.46 -17.59 26.90
CA GLY A 176 22.54 -17.12 26.01
C GLY A 176 22.43 -15.66 25.53
N ALA A 177 21.44 -14.89 26.02
CA ALA A 177 21.23 -13.49 25.64
C ALA A 177 21.85 -12.47 26.62
N HIS A 178 22.60 -12.90 27.63
CA HIS A 178 23.32 -12.04 28.58
C HIS A 178 24.51 -11.27 27.95
N SER A 179 24.65 -11.31 26.62
CA SER A 179 25.70 -10.60 25.90
C SER A 179 25.49 -9.09 25.93
N ARG A 180 26.55 -8.32 26.19
CA ARG A 180 26.54 -6.85 26.09
C ARG A 180 26.36 -6.35 24.64
N LEU A 181 26.57 -7.23 23.65
CA LEU A 181 26.56 -6.93 22.22
C LEU A 181 25.13 -6.87 21.66
N THR A 182 24.77 -5.73 21.06
CA THR A 182 23.42 -5.49 20.52
C THR A 182 23.08 -6.44 19.35
N ARG A 183 24.09 -6.87 18.59
CA ARG A 183 23.94 -7.80 17.46
C ARG A 183 23.39 -9.15 17.91
N THR A 184 23.98 -9.74 18.95
CA THR A 184 23.57 -11.04 19.51
C THR A 184 22.14 -11.00 20.03
N ILE A 185 21.78 -9.93 20.74
CA ILE A 185 20.42 -9.73 21.27
C ILE A 185 19.40 -9.62 20.13
N THR A 186 19.75 -8.90 19.07
CA THR A 186 18.88 -8.73 17.89
C THR A 186 18.66 -10.07 17.18
N GLN A 187 19.72 -10.86 17.00
CA GLN A 187 19.64 -12.18 16.37
C GLN A 187 18.77 -13.16 17.19
N GLN A 188 18.91 -13.15 18.52
CA GLN A 188 18.07 -13.98 19.41
C GLN A 188 16.60 -13.55 19.35
N LYS A 189 16.32 -12.24 19.32
CA LYS A 189 14.97 -11.71 19.14
C LYS A 189 14.34 -12.19 17.83
N ILE A 190 15.07 -12.12 16.71
CA ILE A 190 14.57 -12.59 15.41
C ILE A 190 14.23 -14.09 15.48
N ARG A 191 15.13 -14.91 16.02
CA ARG A 191 14.90 -16.35 16.20
C ARG A 191 13.66 -16.64 17.05
N ALA A 192 13.51 -15.94 18.18
CA ALA A 192 12.36 -16.11 19.06
C ALA A 192 11.03 -15.77 18.36
N LEU A 193 11.00 -14.69 17.56
CA LEU A 193 9.81 -14.31 16.80
C LEU A 193 9.47 -15.32 15.70
N VAL A 194 10.47 -15.85 15.02
CA VAL A 194 10.30 -16.92 14.01
C VAL A 194 9.74 -18.18 14.65
N SER A 195 10.31 -18.62 15.79
CA SER A 195 9.79 -19.77 16.54
C SER A 195 8.36 -19.53 17.03
N ALA A 196 8.05 -18.37 17.61
CA ALA A 196 6.70 -18.03 18.05
C ALA A 196 5.69 -18.00 16.90
N HIS A 197 6.09 -17.57 15.70
CA HIS A 197 5.24 -17.65 14.51
C HIS A 197 4.99 -19.11 14.09
N ARG A 198 6.06 -19.92 14.01
CA ARG A 198 5.97 -21.36 13.69
C ARG A 198 5.08 -22.10 14.68
N ASP A 199 5.24 -21.87 15.98
CA ASP A 199 4.48 -22.53 17.03
C ASP A 199 3.02 -22.12 17.04
N ARG A 200 2.70 -20.85 16.72
CA ARG A 200 1.30 -20.43 16.50
C ARG A 200 0.65 -21.21 15.37
N ASN A 201 1.35 -21.41 14.25
CA ASN A 201 0.84 -22.20 13.14
C ASN A 201 0.67 -23.68 13.51
N ARG A 202 1.61 -24.24 14.28
CA ARG A 202 1.50 -25.62 14.82
C ARG A 202 0.31 -25.77 15.77
N LYS A 203 0.12 -24.83 16.70
CA LYS A 203 -1.06 -24.79 17.60
C LYS A 203 -2.36 -24.75 16.80
N LYS A 204 -2.46 -23.91 15.77
CA LYS A 204 -3.63 -23.87 14.87
C LYS A 204 -3.92 -25.25 14.24
N ARG A 205 -2.90 -25.97 13.77
CA ARG A 205 -3.04 -27.33 13.22
C ARG A 205 -3.50 -28.33 14.29
N ASN A 206 -2.90 -28.29 15.49
CA ASN A 206 -3.27 -29.16 16.60
C ASN A 206 -4.72 -28.95 17.06
N PHE A 207 -5.14 -27.69 17.24
CA PHE A 207 -6.53 -27.38 17.59
C PHE A 207 -7.51 -27.80 16.50
N ARG A 208 -7.17 -27.58 15.22
CA ARG A 208 -8.01 -28.07 14.11
C ARG A 208 -8.16 -29.59 14.14
N ARG A 209 -7.08 -30.34 14.37
CA ARG A 209 -7.13 -31.80 14.50
C ARG A 209 -8.04 -32.22 15.67
N LEU A 210 -7.87 -31.61 16.83
CA LEU A 210 -8.68 -31.89 18.02
C LEU A 210 -10.19 -31.62 17.77
N TRP A 211 -10.52 -30.51 17.11
CA TRP A 211 -11.90 -30.18 16.75
C TRP A 211 -12.52 -31.22 15.80
N ILE A 212 -11.76 -31.64 14.79
CA ILE A 212 -12.21 -32.69 13.85
C ILE A 212 -12.43 -34.01 14.59
N THR A 213 -11.51 -34.41 15.47
CA THR A 213 -11.64 -35.64 16.26
C THR A 213 -12.89 -35.62 17.13
N ARG A 214 -13.16 -34.50 17.82
CA ARG A 214 -14.35 -34.34 18.67
C ARG A 214 -15.65 -34.44 17.87
N ILE A 215 -15.72 -33.78 16.72
CA ILE A 215 -16.89 -33.84 15.85
C ILE A 215 -17.08 -35.26 15.29
N ASN A 216 -16.01 -35.90 14.82
CA ASN A 216 -16.07 -37.28 14.34
C ASN A 216 -16.53 -38.28 15.40
N ALA A 217 -16.12 -38.12 16.66
CA ALA A 217 -16.55 -39.00 17.75
C ALA A 217 -18.08 -38.96 17.92
N VAL A 218 -18.66 -37.76 17.96
CA VAL A 218 -20.12 -37.57 18.10
C VAL A 218 -20.87 -38.04 16.86
N ILE A 219 -20.37 -37.75 15.65
CA ILE A 219 -20.98 -38.21 14.40
C ILE A 219 -21.09 -39.74 14.36
N ARG A 220 -20.00 -40.43 14.75
CA ARG A 220 -19.94 -41.90 14.76
C ARG A 220 -20.87 -42.52 15.80
N GLU A 221 -21.05 -41.86 16.94
CA GLU A 221 -21.92 -42.32 18.02
C GLU A 221 -23.42 -42.17 17.67
N ILE A 222 -23.81 -41.07 17.02
CA ILE A 222 -25.21 -40.76 16.71
C ILE A 222 -25.66 -41.36 15.35
N GLY A 223 -24.74 -41.69 14.45
CA GLY A 223 -25.04 -42.36 13.17
C GLY A 223 -25.58 -41.45 12.06
N VAL A 224 -25.44 -40.12 12.18
CA VAL A 224 -26.07 -39.14 11.28
C VAL A 224 -25.31 -38.85 9.99
N SER A 225 -24.00 -39.10 9.96
CA SER A 225 -23.17 -38.98 8.75
C SER A 225 -21.94 -39.91 8.84
N TYR A 226 -21.40 -40.34 7.70
CA TYR A 226 -20.27 -41.29 7.69
C TYR A 226 -18.90 -40.64 7.96
N SER A 227 -18.76 -39.31 7.83
CA SER A 227 -17.51 -38.59 8.10
C SER A 227 -17.66 -37.07 8.29
N TYR A 228 -16.75 -36.45 9.05
CA TYR A 228 -16.61 -34.99 9.19
C TYR A 228 -16.60 -34.24 7.85
N SER A 229 -15.92 -34.78 6.83
CA SER A 229 -15.82 -34.12 5.52
C SER A 229 -17.18 -33.97 4.84
N ARG A 230 -18.04 -34.99 4.97
CA ARG A 230 -19.41 -34.98 4.42
C ARG A 230 -20.30 -34.00 5.20
N LEU A 231 -20.25 -34.02 6.53
CA LEU A 231 -20.97 -33.04 7.36
C LEU A 231 -20.60 -31.59 7.02
N ILE A 232 -19.31 -31.29 6.87
CA ILE A 232 -18.86 -29.94 6.51
C ILE A 232 -19.30 -29.56 5.11
N HIS A 233 -19.21 -30.48 4.14
CA HIS A 233 -19.69 -30.24 2.79
C HIS A 233 -21.19 -29.88 2.77
N ASP A 234 -22.01 -30.62 3.51
CA ASP A 234 -23.46 -30.41 3.54
C ASP A 234 -23.83 -29.09 4.24
N LEU A 235 -23.09 -28.70 5.28
CA LEU A 235 -23.20 -27.38 5.91
C LEU A 235 -22.84 -26.24 4.95
N TYR A 236 -21.76 -26.38 4.17
CA TYR A 236 -21.38 -25.38 3.16
C TYR A 236 -22.40 -25.29 2.02
N LYS A 237 -22.90 -26.42 1.52
CA LYS A 237 -23.92 -26.47 0.46
C LYS A 237 -25.20 -25.73 0.86
N ARG A 238 -25.53 -25.74 2.15
CA ARG A 238 -26.69 -25.05 2.73
C ARG A 238 -26.40 -23.64 3.26
N GLN A 239 -25.22 -23.09 2.97
CA GLN A 239 -24.77 -21.75 3.42
C GLN A 239 -24.75 -21.54 4.95
N LEU A 240 -24.74 -22.62 5.75
CA LEU A 240 -24.60 -22.54 7.20
C LEU A 240 -23.12 -22.40 7.57
N LEU A 241 -22.65 -21.16 7.67
CA LEU A 241 -21.24 -20.81 7.91
C LEU A 241 -20.80 -20.99 9.37
N LEU A 242 -20.95 -22.20 9.91
CA LEU A 242 -20.49 -22.53 11.26
C LEU A 242 -18.99 -22.86 11.27
N ASN A 243 -18.22 -22.11 12.06
CA ASN A 243 -16.81 -22.40 12.25
C ASN A 243 -16.62 -23.72 13.00
N ARG A 244 -15.70 -24.57 12.54
CA ARG A 244 -15.25 -25.82 13.18
C ARG A 244 -14.97 -25.73 14.68
N LYS A 245 -14.53 -24.57 15.19
CA LYS A 245 -14.37 -24.36 16.65
C LYS A 245 -15.72 -24.41 17.37
N ILE A 246 -16.71 -23.72 16.83
CA ILE A 246 -18.07 -23.63 17.38
C ILE A 246 -18.74 -25.00 17.31
N LEU A 247 -18.65 -25.68 16.16
CA LEU A 247 -19.16 -27.05 15.98
C LEU A 247 -18.54 -28.03 16.99
N ALA A 248 -17.23 -27.97 17.20
CA ALA A 248 -16.56 -28.84 18.18
C ALA A 248 -16.90 -28.50 19.64
N GLN A 249 -17.34 -27.28 19.93
CA GLN A 249 -17.80 -26.87 21.25
C GLN A 249 -19.24 -27.31 21.49
N ILE A 250 -20.12 -27.16 20.49
CA ILE A 250 -21.49 -27.71 20.50
C ILE A 250 -21.45 -29.23 20.68
N ALA A 251 -20.53 -29.92 19.99
CA ALA A 251 -20.32 -31.37 20.14
C ALA A 251 -20.05 -31.82 21.59
N ILE A 252 -19.40 -30.98 22.38
CA ILE A 252 -19.11 -31.26 23.78
C ILE A 252 -20.30 -30.90 24.67
N SER A 253 -20.92 -29.74 24.41
CA SER A 253 -21.93 -29.16 25.29
C SER A 253 -23.28 -29.87 25.20
N ASN A 254 -23.72 -30.30 24.02
CA ASN A 254 -24.98 -31.04 23.87
C ASN A 254 -24.93 -31.94 22.62
N ARG A 255 -24.87 -33.26 22.83
CA ARG A 255 -24.75 -34.25 21.75
C ARG A 255 -25.95 -34.22 20.80
N ASN A 256 -27.15 -33.95 21.31
CA ASN A 256 -28.39 -33.93 20.53
C ASN A 256 -28.50 -32.72 19.59
N CYS A 257 -27.79 -31.62 19.87
CA CYS A 257 -27.81 -30.44 18.98
C CYS A 257 -27.17 -30.72 17.62
N ILE A 258 -26.11 -31.55 17.57
CA ILE A 258 -25.50 -31.96 16.30
C ILE A 258 -26.45 -32.87 15.51
N TYR A 259 -27.19 -33.73 16.20
CA TYR A 259 -28.23 -34.55 15.58
C TYR A 259 -29.34 -33.70 14.96
N MET A 260 -29.85 -32.70 15.69
CA MET A 260 -30.88 -31.79 15.20
C MET A 260 -30.42 -31.01 13.96
N ILE A 261 -29.23 -30.40 14.03
CA ILE A 261 -28.64 -29.67 12.87
C ILE A 261 -28.51 -30.62 11.68
N SER A 262 -28.05 -31.85 11.90
CA SER A 262 -27.87 -32.83 10.83
C SER A 262 -29.20 -33.40 10.31
N ASN A 263 -30.24 -33.54 11.13
CA ASN A 263 -31.57 -34.00 10.71
C ASN A 263 -32.36 -32.93 9.96
N GLU A 264 -32.21 -31.66 10.35
CA GLU A 264 -32.74 -30.52 9.61
C GLU A 264 -32.08 -30.41 8.22
N ILE A 265 -30.80 -30.81 8.13
CA ILE A 265 -30.09 -31.00 6.86
C ILE A 265 -30.60 -32.20 6.05
N ILE A 266 -31.09 -33.28 6.68
CA ILE A 266 -31.58 -34.48 5.97
C ILE A 266 -33.05 -34.34 5.52
N LYS A 267 -33.96 -33.84 6.38
CA LYS A 267 -35.42 -33.77 6.11
C LYS A 267 -35.80 -32.91 4.90
N GLU A 268 -34.98 -31.95 4.50
CA GLU A 268 -35.23 -31.12 3.32
C GLU A 268 -34.68 -31.70 2.00
N VAL A 269 -33.83 -32.73 2.04
CA VAL A 269 -33.35 -33.41 0.82
C VAL A 269 -34.49 -34.24 0.22
N ASP A 270 -35.27 -34.94 1.06
CA ASP A 270 -36.46 -35.70 0.64
C ASP A 270 -37.57 -34.80 0.09
N TRP A 271 -37.66 -33.54 0.55
CA TRP A 271 -38.66 -32.57 0.07
C TRP A 271 -38.36 -32.04 -1.34
N LYS A 272 -37.09 -31.98 -1.74
CA LYS A 272 -36.68 -31.58 -3.11
C LYS A 272 -36.71 -32.72 -4.11
N GLU A 273 -36.51 -33.97 -3.67
CA GLU A 273 -36.67 -35.14 -4.55
C GLU A 273 -38.14 -35.49 -4.81
N SER A 274 -39.04 -35.20 -3.88
CA SER A 274 -40.50 -35.40 -4.04
C SER A 274 -41.20 -34.33 -4.88
N THR A 275 -40.62 -33.13 -5.03
CA THR A 275 -41.17 -32.04 -5.86
C THR A 275 -40.64 -32.02 -7.30
N GLY A 276 -39.72 -32.94 -7.64
CA GLY A 276 -39.12 -33.09 -8.98
C GLY A 276 -39.69 -34.22 -9.85
N ARG A 277 -40.81 -34.83 -9.45
CA ARG A 277 -41.58 -35.76 -10.30
C ARG A 277 -42.99 -35.23 -10.51
N ILE A 278 -43.13 -34.26 -11.40
CA ILE A 278 -44.32 -34.07 -12.26
C ILE A 278 -43.78 -33.72 -13.64
#